data_AF-J2T4M2-F1
#
_entry.id   AF-J2T4M2-F1
#
_cell.length_a   1.000
_cell.length_b   1.000
_cell.length_c   1.000
_cell.angle_alpha   90.00
_cell.angle_beta   90.00
_cell.angle_gamma   90.00
#
_symmetry.space_group_name_H-M   'P 1'
#
loop_
_entity.id
_entity.type
_entity.pdbx_description
1 polymer ?
#
loop_
_entity_poly.entity_id
_entity_poly.type
_entity_poly.pdbx_seq_one_letter_code
_entity_poly.pdbx_strand_id
1 'polypeptide(L)'
;MNFKYLKIKVVRSDHFFWLKIFIGFWKIISLKKVYYVPGLISALLIPILFWYYGNQKFDTINLNMIDIGLPAKIRSRGDINNKISFEPMRKWNYKKVKIDPNAAKANSQLYISEIKKLKERNQKETGIEFILGDKNTYGDFVSLLNDMIIAEQEEYTLDIEKTGHLFAIHSYINPNSEPCLLCNDYIVAIDSGVENNGEAYLKFIEPKGYEKFKDVLRKLPGEVFLIIFSFLILLNLSILSIKERFQMQ
;
A
#
# COMPACT_ATOMS: atom_id res chain seq x y z
N MET A 1 25.25 -10.53 -4.22
CA MET A 1 24.96 -9.37 -5.10
C MET A 1 25.10 -8.11 -4.25
N ASN A 2 25.95 -7.15 -4.65
CA ASN A 2 26.28 -5.94 -3.88
C ASN A 2 25.18 -4.88 -4.04
N PHE A 3 24.38 -4.62 -3.00
CA PHE A 3 23.43 -3.51 -3.00
C PHE A 3 24.13 -2.20 -2.63
N LYS A 4 24.45 -1.40 -3.66
CA LYS A 4 24.84 0.01 -3.49
C LYS A 4 23.59 0.80 -3.11
N TYR A 5 23.63 1.38 -1.91
CA TYR A 5 22.65 2.27 -1.31
C TYR A 5 21.95 3.22 -2.30
N LEU A 6 20.62 3.16 -2.32
CA LEU A 6 19.77 4.17 -2.96
C LEU A 6 19.85 5.46 -2.12
N LYS A 7 20.67 6.40 -2.57
CA LYS A 7 20.82 7.72 -1.95
C LYS A 7 19.55 8.53 -2.22
N ILE A 8 18.64 8.57 -1.24
CA ILE A 8 17.44 9.41 -1.30
C ILE A 8 17.90 10.87 -1.34
N LYS A 9 17.81 11.47 -2.53
CA LYS A 9 17.99 12.91 -2.72
C LYS A 9 16.71 13.56 -2.21
N VAL A 10 16.74 14.05 -0.97
CA VAL A 10 15.72 14.98 -0.48
C VAL A 10 15.77 16.19 -1.40
N VAL A 11 14.81 16.28 -2.30
CA VAL A 11 14.59 17.47 -3.12
C VAL A 11 14.10 18.53 -2.15
N ARG A 12 15.02 19.41 -1.76
CA ARG A 12 14.72 20.63 -1.01
C ARG A 12 13.69 21.38 -1.83
N SER A 13 12.47 21.44 -1.33
CA SER A 13 11.38 22.21 -1.93
C SER A 13 11.88 23.64 -2.13
N ASP A 14 12.00 24.06 -3.39
CA ASP A 14 12.45 25.38 -3.74
C ASP A 14 11.44 26.39 -3.18
N HIS A 15 11.77 26.97 -2.02
CA HIS A 15 11.08 28.12 -1.43
C HIS A 15 10.90 29.30 -2.42
N PHE A 16 11.63 29.27 -3.53
CA PHE A 16 11.56 30.25 -4.62
C PHE A 16 10.34 30.11 -5.54
N PHE A 17 9.73 28.92 -5.65
CA PHE A 17 8.59 28.71 -6.54
C PHE A 17 7.33 29.43 -6.02
N TRP A 18 7.09 29.32 -4.70
CA TRP A 18 5.99 30.01 -4.03
C TRP A 18 6.16 31.53 -3.97
N LEU A 19 7.40 32.02 -3.87
CA LEU A 19 7.68 33.46 -3.86
C LEU A 19 7.32 34.13 -5.20
N LYS A 20 7.57 33.45 -6.33
CA LYS A 20 7.18 33.96 -7.66
C LYS A 20 5.67 33.97 -7.88
N ILE A 21 4.94 32.99 -7.33
CA ILE A 21 3.47 32.98 -7.34
C ILE A 21 2.92 34.14 -6.48
N PHE A 22 3.50 34.38 -5.31
CA PHE A 22 3.11 35.49 -4.43
C PHE A 22 3.36 36.88 -5.06
N ILE A 23 4.50 37.08 -5.73
CA ILE A 23 4.81 38.36 -6.40
C ILE A 23 3.90 38.58 -7.62
N GLY A 24 3.57 37.52 -8.36
CA GLY A 24 2.59 37.58 -9.46
C GLY A 24 1.20 37.97 -8.97
N PHE A 25 0.76 37.43 -7.83
CA PHE A 25 -0.50 37.78 -7.17
C PHE A 25 -0.53 39.23 -6.67
N TRP A 26 0.58 39.75 -6.13
CA TRP A 26 0.67 41.13 -5.66
C TRP A 26 0.56 42.14 -6.81
N LYS A 27 1.10 41.82 -7.99
CA LYS A 27 1.02 42.71 -9.16
C LYS A 27 -0.41 42.85 -9.70
N ILE A 28 -1.25 41.83 -9.53
CA ILE A 28 -2.68 41.84 -9.89
C ILE A 28 -3.50 42.71 -8.91
N ILE A 29 -3.05 42.83 -7.66
CA ILE A 29 -3.73 43.58 -6.59
C ILE A 29 -3.63 45.12 -6.77
N SER A 30 -2.68 45.61 -7.59
CA SER A 30 -2.40 47.05 -7.74
C SER A 30 -3.33 47.82 -8.72
N LEU A 31 -4.19 47.13 -9.47
CA LEU A 31 -5.12 47.79 -10.42
C LEU A 31 -6.52 47.95 -9.80
N LYS A 32 -6.80 49.19 -9.37
CA LYS A 32 -8.03 49.78 -8.84
C LYS A 32 -9.32 48.92 -8.74
N LYS A 33 -9.78 48.80 -7.47
CA LYS A 33 -11.16 48.78 -6.94
C LYS A 33 -12.13 47.69 -7.45
N VAL A 34 -11.97 46.45 -6.95
CA VAL A 34 -12.87 45.81 -5.93
C VAL A 34 -12.09 44.71 -5.23
N TYR A 35 -11.97 44.79 -3.92
CA TYR A 35 -11.51 43.65 -3.14
C TYR A 35 -12.73 42.89 -2.65
N TYR A 36 -13.01 41.72 -3.22
CA TYR A 36 -13.86 40.73 -2.56
C TYR A 36 -13.05 40.09 -1.43
N VAL A 37 -12.78 40.90 -0.39
CA VAL A 37 -11.89 40.59 0.74
C VAL A 37 -12.26 39.26 1.42
N PRO A 38 -13.54 38.94 1.69
CA PRO A 38 -13.89 37.72 2.41
C PRO A 38 -13.56 36.44 1.63
N GLY A 39 -13.84 36.42 0.32
CA GLY A 39 -13.59 35.25 -0.52
C GLY A 39 -12.11 35.00 -0.78
N LEU A 40 -11.30 36.07 -0.90
CA LEU A 40 -9.86 35.97 -1.11
C LEU A 40 -9.13 35.54 0.18
N ILE A 41 -9.60 36.03 1.34
CA ILE A 41 -9.17 35.52 2.65
C ILE A 41 -9.50 34.04 2.75
N SER A 42 -10.74 33.63 2.44
CA SER A 42 -11.15 32.22 2.50
C SER A 42 -10.32 31.33 1.56
N ALA A 43 -10.07 31.77 0.32
CA ALA A 43 -9.29 31.04 -0.67
C ALA A 43 -7.82 30.82 -0.28
N LEU A 44 -7.22 31.70 0.52
CA LEU A 44 -5.87 31.53 1.06
C LEU A 44 -5.89 30.78 2.39
N LEU A 45 -6.82 31.11 3.27
CA LEU A 45 -6.83 30.69 4.66
C LEU A 45 -7.33 29.24 4.81
N ILE A 46 -8.33 28.82 4.01
CA ILE A 46 -8.82 27.43 4.02
C ILE A 46 -7.72 26.42 3.63
N PRO A 47 -7.00 26.57 2.49
CA PRO A 47 -5.92 25.64 2.14
C PRO A 47 -4.80 25.59 3.18
N ILE A 48 -4.44 26.74 3.79
CA ILE A 48 -3.41 26.81 4.82
C ILE A 48 -3.86 26.08 6.10
N LEU A 49 -5.11 26.28 6.52
CA LEU A 49 -5.67 25.57 7.68
C LEU A 49 -5.80 24.06 7.43
N PHE A 50 -6.24 23.65 6.24
CA PHE A 50 -6.29 22.25 5.86
C PHE A 50 -4.90 21.62 5.81
N TRP A 51 -3.89 22.33 5.31
CA TRP A 51 -2.51 21.87 5.34
C TRP A 51 -2.01 21.69 6.78
N TYR A 52 -2.21 22.71 7.62
CA TYR A 52 -1.71 22.72 9.00
C TYR A 52 -2.39 21.65 9.87
N TYR A 53 -3.72 21.63 9.91
CA TYR A 53 -4.46 20.67 10.73
C TYR A 53 -4.55 19.29 10.10
N GLY A 54 -4.58 19.19 8.76
CA GLY A 54 -4.56 17.93 8.05
C GLY A 54 -3.25 17.17 8.28
N ASN A 55 -2.10 17.84 8.15
CA ASN A 55 -0.79 17.21 8.40
C ASN A 55 -0.66 16.70 9.85
N GLN A 56 -1.15 17.45 10.83
CA GLN A 56 -1.17 16.96 12.22
C GLN A 56 -2.02 15.71 12.41
N LYS A 57 -3.10 15.56 11.63
CA LYS A 57 -3.96 14.38 11.70
C LYS A 57 -3.39 13.18 10.95
N PHE A 58 -2.62 13.38 9.88
CA PHE A 58 -1.95 12.27 9.17
C PHE A 58 -1.01 11.47 10.08
N ASP A 59 -0.27 12.13 10.97
CA ASP A 59 0.61 11.44 11.93
C ASP A 59 -0.18 10.63 12.98
N THR A 60 -1.43 11.00 13.26
CA THR A 60 -2.32 10.28 14.19
C THR A 60 -3.06 9.12 13.53
N ILE A 61 -3.26 9.16 12.21
CA ILE A 61 -3.86 8.06 11.45
C ILE A 61 -2.74 7.06 11.15
N ASN A 62 -2.35 6.31 12.18
CA ASN A 62 -1.38 5.24 12.05
C ASN A 62 -2.05 4.06 11.30
N LEU A 63 -2.10 4.14 9.97
CA LEU A 63 -2.57 3.07 9.09
C LEU A 63 -1.53 1.94 9.01
N ASN A 64 -1.15 1.37 10.15
CA ASN A 64 -0.37 0.13 10.22
C ASN A 64 -1.29 -1.06 9.92
N MET A 65 -1.87 -1.06 8.72
CA MET A 65 -2.65 -2.17 8.18
C MET A 65 -1.88 -2.76 7.01
N ILE A 66 -1.65 -4.06 7.06
CA ILE A 66 -1.14 -4.82 5.93
C ILE A 66 -2.34 -5.07 5.00
N ASP A 67 -2.24 -4.60 3.77
CA ASP A 67 -3.19 -4.97 2.71
C ASP A 67 -2.80 -6.36 2.18
N ILE A 68 -3.74 -7.30 2.24
CA ILE A 68 -3.55 -8.67 1.78
C ILE A 68 -4.55 -8.90 0.65
N GLY A 69 -4.05 -8.96 -0.58
CA GLY A 69 -4.84 -9.32 -1.74
C GLY A 69 -5.26 -10.79 -1.66
N LEU A 70 -6.54 -11.05 -1.46
CA LEU A 70 -7.08 -12.40 -1.54
C LEU A 70 -7.27 -12.80 -3.01
N PRO A 71 -6.80 -14.00 -3.41
CA PRO A 71 -7.04 -14.47 -4.77
C PRO A 71 -8.54 -14.68 -5.00
N ALA A 72 -8.97 -14.55 -6.27
CA ALA A 72 -10.35 -14.78 -6.64
C ALA A 72 -10.78 -16.21 -6.28
N LYS A 73 -11.98 -16.35 -5.70
CA LYS A 73 -12.52 -17.67 -5.34
C LYS A 73 -12.66 -18.53 -6.59
N ILE A 74 -12.00 -19.68 -6.59
CA ILE A 74 -12.02 -20.62 -7.70
C ILE A 74 -13.41 -21.25 -7.81
N ARG A 75 -14.07 -21.08 -8.96
CA ARG A 75 -15.37 -21.69 -9.27
C ARG A 75 -15.15 -22.90 -10.18
N SER A 76 -15.35 -24.10 -9.61
CA SER A 76 -15.51 -25.42 -10.26
C SER A 76 -14.29 -26.29 -10.59
N ARG A 77 -14.59 -27.59 -10.48
CA ARG A 77 -13.82 -28.83 -10.25
C ARG A 77 -12.93 -29.33 -11.42
N GLY A 78 -12.57 -28.48 -12.38
CA GLY A 78 -11.79 -28.88 -13.57
C GLY A 78 -10.30 -28.55 -13.44
N ASP A 79 -9.47 -29.58 -13.25
CA ASP A 79 -8.00 -29.79 -13.36
C ASP A 79 -6.96 -28.65 -13.30
N ILE A 80 -7.31 -27.38 -13.50
CA ILE A 80 -6.37 -26.24 -13.47
C ILE A 80 -6.04 -25.82 -12.02
N ASN A 81 -6.82 -26.30 -11.04
CA ASN A 81 -6.91 -25.72 -9.69
C ASN A 81 -5.97 -26.29 -8.63
N ASN A 82 -5.30 -27.42 -8.90
CA ASN A 82 -4.44 -28.03 -7.88
C ASN A 82 -3.04 -27.41 -7.83
N LYS A 83 -2.57 -26.75 -8.89
CA LYS A 83 -1.20 -26.18 -8.92
C LYS A 83 -1.07 -24.82 -8.23
N ILE A 84 -2.16 -24.06 -8.12
CA ILE A 84 -2.17 -22.70 -7.56
C ILE A 84 -2.75 -22.70 -6.12
N SER A 85 -3.32 -23.82 -5.67
CA SER A 85 -3.88 -23.95 -4.33
C SER A 85 -2.88 -24.58 -3.36
N PHE A 86 -3.08 -24.30 -2.06
CA PHE A 86 -2.31 -24.94 -0.98
C PHE A 86 -2.65 -26.44 -0.80
N GLU A 87 -3.66 -26.95 -1.50
CA GLU A 87 -4.16 -28.32 -1.32
C GLU A 87 -3.11 -29.43 -1.49
N PRO A 88 -2.15 -29.38 -2.43
CA PRO A 88 -1.11 -30.40 -2.54
C PRO A 88 -0.18 -30.44 -1.34
N MET A 89 0.10 -29.27 -0.74
CA MET A 89 1.03 -29.12 0.37
C MET A 89 0.38 -29.47 1.71
N ARG A 90 -0.95 -29.45 1.81
CA ARG A 90 -1.71 -29.66 3.04
C ARG A 90 -1.36 -30.95 3.81
N LYS A 91 -0.92 -32.01 3.12
CA LYS A 91 -0.58 -33.32 3.73
C LYS A 91 0.90 -33.47 4.11
N TRP A 92 1.69 -32.41 3.98
CA TRP A 92 3.11 -32.41 4.35
C TRP A 92 3.30 -32.55 5.86
N ASN A 93 4.54 -32.84 6.26
CA ASN A 93 4.89 -33.00 7.66
C ASN A 93 5.13 -31.63 8.32
N TYR A 94 4.11 -31.13 9.02
CA TYR A 94 4.18 -29.85 9.71
C TYR A 94 4.51 -30.01 11.20
N LYS A 95 5.52 -29.27 11.67
CA LYS A 95 5.70 -29.03 13.09
C LYS A 95 4.63 -28.05 13.55
N LYS A 96 3.76 -28.48 14.47
CA LYS A 96 2.68 -27.65 14.99
C LYS A 96 3.17 -26.75 16.12
N VAL A 97 2.88 -25.47 16.03
CA VAL A 97 3.21 -24.46 17.04
C VAL A 97 1.93 -23.70 17.37
N LYS A 98 1.44 -23.85 18.58
CA LYS A 98 0.27 -23.10 19.07
C LYS A 98 0.71 -21.69 19.47
N ILE A 99 -0.06 -20.69 19.03
CA ILE A 99 0.23 -19.29 19.34
C ILE A 99 -0.67 -18.83 20.47
N ASP A 100 -0.06 -18.46 21.59
CA ASP A 100 -0.81 -17.90 22.71
C ASP A 100 -1.30 -16.47 22.38
N PRO A 101 -2.54 -16.12 22.76
CA PRO A 101 -3.10 -14.79 22.51
C PRO A 101 -2.24 -13.65 23.05
N ASN A 102 -1.98 -12.64 22.22
CA ASN A 102 -1.15 -11.46 22.52
C ASN A 102 0.30 -11.77 22.91
N ALA A 103 0.78 -12.98 22.66
CA ALA A 103 2.12 -13.42 23.03
C ALA A 103 3.06 -13.57 21.83
N ALA A 104 2.56 -13.47 20.59
CA ALA A 104 3.36 -13.83 19.42
C ALA A 104 4.62 -12.97 19.32
N LYS A 105 4.48 -11.64 19.53
CA LYS A 105 5.60 -10.70 19.52
C LYS A 105 6.65 -10.99 20.61
N ALA A 106 6.21 -11.39 21.81
CA ALA A 106 7.12 -11.72 22.90
C ALA A 106 7.93 -13.00 22.60
N ASN A 107 7.33 -13.94 21.88
CA ASN A 107 7.93 -15.21 21.49
C ASN A 107 8.62 -15.18 20.11
N SER A 108 8.68 -14.01 19.46
CA SER A 108 9.23 -13.82 18.11
C SER A 108 10.60 -14.49 17.89
N GLN A 109 11.53 -14.33 18.84
CA GLN A 109 12.86 -14.95 18.74
C GLN A 109 12.81 -16.48 18.66
N LEU A 110 11.89 -17.11 19.40
CA LEU A 110 11.67 -18.56 19.36
C LEU A 110 11.20 -18.95 17.95
N TYR A 111 10.19 -18.28 17.42
CA TYR A 111 9.60 -18.62 16.11
C TYR A 111 10.59 -18.42 14.97
N ILE A 112 11.34 -17.32 14.98
CA ILE A 112 12.44 -17.07 14.03
C ILE A 112 13.45 -18.23 14.08
N SER A 113 13.83 -18.69 15.28
CA SER A 113 14.78 -19.79 15.42
C SER A 113 14.23 -21.12 14.87
N GLU A 114 12.93 -21.37 15.04
CA GLU A 114 12.26 -22.57 14.53
C GLU A 114 12.19 -22.57 13.00
N ILE A 115 11.89 -21.42 12.40
CA ILE A 115 11.87 -21.24 10.95
C ILE A 115 13.29 -21.43 10.37
N LYS A 116 14.32 -20.87 11.01
CA LYS A 116 15.71 -21.10 10.58
C LYS A 116 16.12 -22.58 10.66
N LYS A 117 15.77 -23.26 11.74
CA LYS A 117 15.99 -24.72 11.88
C LYS A 117 15.23 -25.53 10.83
N LEU A 118 14.04 -25.10 10.40
CA LEU A 118 13.32 -25.73 9.30
C LEU A 118 14.15 -25.63 8.00
N LYS A 119 14.63 -24.43 7.66
CA LYS A 119 15.47 -24.19 6.47
C LYS A 119 16.78 -24.99 6.51
N GLU A 120 17.47 -25.00 7.65
CA GLU A 120 18.74 -25.71 7.85
C GLU A 120 18.62 -27.23 7.70
N ARG A 121 17.51 -27.82 8.17
CA ARG A 121 17.26 -29.27 8.02
C ARG A 121 17.06 -29.68 6.57
N ASN A 122 16.55 -28.77 5.75
CA ASN A 122 16.35 -28.93 4.32
C ASN A 122 15.66 -30.25 3.92
N GLN A 123 14.51 -30.55 4.54
CA GLN A 123 13.76 -31.78 4.31
C GLN A 123 12.59 -31.54 3.36
N LYS A 124 12.41 -32.45 2.40
CA LYS A 124 11.26 -32.42 1.47
C LYS A 124 9.95 -32.55 2.22
N GLU A 125 8.92 -31.88 1.71
CA GLU A 125 7.53 -32.00 2.20
C GLU A 125 7.40 -31.72 3.70
N THR A 126 8.09 -30.67 4.18
CA THR A 126 8.05 -30.25 5.58
C THR A 126 7.68 -28.77 5.73
N GLY A 127 7.22 -28.42 6.94
CA GLY A 127 6.91 -27.03 7.27
C GLY A 127 6.65 -26.82 8.75
N ILE A 128 6.20 -25.61 9.08
CA ILE A 128 5.67 -25.27 10.41
C ILE A 128 4.24 -24.77 10.23
N GLU A 129 3.33 -25.31 11.04
CA GLU A 129 1.95 -24.85 11.15
C GLU A 129 1.82 -24.01 12.42
N PHE A 130 1.63 -22.71 12.26
CA PHE A 130 1.33 -21.77 13.33
C PHE A 130 -0.18 -21.72 13.54
N ILE A 131 -0.63 -22.35 14.63
CA ILE A 131 -2.04 -22.49 14.98
C ILE A 131 -2.48 -21.21 15.70
N LEU A 132 -3.24 -20.39 14.98
CA LEU A 132 -3.94 -19.22 15.50
C LEU A 132 -5.36 -19.64 15.88
N GLY A 133 -5.75 -19.43 17.13
CA GLY A 133 -7.11 -19.65 17.62
C GLY A 133 -7.93 -18.35 17.68
N ASP A 134 -9.21 -18.49 18.01
CA ASP A 134 -10.20 -17.40 18.00
C ASP A 134 -9.87 -16.20 18.90
N LYS A 135 -8.98 -16.40 19.88
CA LYS A 135 -8.56 -15.36 20.83
C LYS A 135 -7.30 -14.61 20.40
N ASN A 136 -6.61 -15.07 19.36
CA ASN A 136 -5.44 -14.38 18.83
C ASN A 136 -5.85 -13.07 18.17
N THR A 137 -4.97 -12.07 18.26
CA THR A 137 -5.26 -10.74 17.71
C THR A 137 -4.62 -10.56 16.34
N TYR A 138 -5.07 -9.52 15.62
CA TYR A 138 -4.40 -9.08 14.40
C TYR A 138 -2.89 -8.83 14.64
N GLY A 139 -2.54 -8.32 15.82
CA GLY A 139 -1.14 -8.11 16.21
C GLY A 139 -0.34 -9.41 16.31
N ASP A 140 -0.96 -10.53 16.74
CA ASP A 140 -0.29 -11.82 16.76
C ASP A 140 0.03 -12.30 15.34
N PHE A 141 -0.95 -12.21 14.44
CA PHE A 141 -0.77 -12.57 13.04
C PHE A 141 0.31 -11.72 12.34
N VAL A 142 0.27 -10.39 12.50
CA VAL A 142 1.28 -9.48 11.95
C VAL A 142 2.67 -9.77 12.51
N SER A 143 2.75 -10.14 13.80
CA SER A 143 4.04 -10.50 14.41
C SER A 143 4.64 -11.74 13.75
N LEU A 144 3.83 -12.76 13.45
CA LEU A 144 4.32 -13.93 12.71
C LEU A 144 4.78 -13.58 11.29
N LEU A 145 4.06 -12.71 10.58
CA LEU A 145 4.50 -12.25 9.26
C LEU A 145 5.86 -11.52 9.34
N ASN A 146 6.05 -10.68 10.36
CA ASN A 146 7.34 -10.05 10.60
C ASN A 146 8.43 -11.09 10.90
N ASP A 147 8.11 -12.13 11.66
CA ASP A 147 9.05 -13.22 11.95
C ASP A 147 9.45 -14.00 10.68
N MET A 148 8.52 -14.22 9.75
CA MET A 148 8.83 -14.80 8.43
C MET A 148 9.84 -13.92 7.67
N ILE A 149 9.60 -12.61 7.64
CA ILE A 149 10.48 -11.66 6.96
C ILE A 149 11.88 -11.67 7.58
N ILE A 150 11.97 -11.63 8.92
CA ILE A 150 13.25 -11.64 9.65
C ILE A 150 14.00 -12.97 9.47
N ALA A 151 13.27 -14.08 9.35
CA ALA A 151 13.83 -15.40 9.08
C ALA A 151 14.15 -15.64 7.59
N GLU A 152 13.87 -14.67 6.71
CA GLU A 152 13.98 -14.79 5.26
C GLU A 152 13.20 -16.00 4.72
N GLN A 153 12.00 -16.22 5.27
CA GLN A 153 11.09 -17.28 4.85
C GLN A 153 10.19 -16.76 3.73
N GLU A 154 10.53 -17.09 2.49
CA GLU A 154 9.84 -16.60 1.30
C GLU A 154 8.52 -17.31 1.05
N GLU A 155 8.44 -18.61 1.37
CA GLU A 155 7.24 -19.41 1.13
C GLU A 155 6.42 -19.59 2.41
N TYR A 156 5.25 -18.96 2.42
CA TYR A 156 4.25 -19.15 3.47
C TYR A 156 2.84 -18.95 2.90
N THR A 157 1.84 -19.46 3.61
CA THR A 157 0.44 -19.30 3.21
C THR A 157 -0.50 -19.20 4.41
N LEU A 158 -1.58 -18.45 4.25
CA LEU A 158 -2.65 -18.34 5.23
C LEU A 158 -3.86 -19.14 4.73
N ASP A 159 -4.26 -20.17 5.47
CA ASP A 159 -5.34 -21.07 5.07
C ASP A 159 -6.71 -20.56 5.53
N ILE A 160 -7.14 -19.44 4.95
CA ILE A 160 -8.33 -18.68 5.37
C ILE A 160 -9.63 -19.49 5.22
N GLU A 161 -9.71 -20.39 4.23
CA GLU A 161 -10.96 -21.11 3.94
C GLU A 161 -11.23 -22.29 4.88
N LYS A 162 -10.22 -22.83 5.58
CA LYS A 162 -10.37 -24.05 6.39
C LYS A 162 -9.93 -23.88 7.84
N THR A 163 -8.65 -23.58 8.06
CA THR A 163 -8.08 -23.60 9.42
C THR A 163 -7.87 -22.20 10.00
N GLY A 164 -7.67 -21.19 9.16
CA GLY A 164 -7.23 -19.86 9.61
C GLY A 164 -5.79 -19.85 10.13
N HIS A 165 -5.03 -20.92 9.94
CA HIS A 165 -3.66 -21.05 10.40
C HIS A 165 -2.67 -20.51 9.37
N LEU A 166 -1.49 -20.11 9.86
CA LEU A 166 -0.37 -19.67 9.02
C LEU A 166 0.63 -20.82 8.87
N PHE A 167 1.01 -21.14 7.64
CA PHE A 167 1.95 -22.21 7.32
C PHE A 167 3.24 -21.61 6.76
N ALA A 168 4.37 -21.91 7.38
CA ALA A 168 5.69 -21.73 6.77
C ALA A 168 6.08 -23.01 6.03
N ILE A 169 6.36 -22.90 4.74
CA ILE A 169 6.56 -24.04 3.85
C ILE A 169 8.05 -24.13 3.51
N HIS A 170 8.65 -25.31 3.69
CA HIS A 170 10.05 -25.49 3.31
C HIS A 170 10.17 -25.88 1.84
N SER A 171 10.84 -25.03 1.07
CA SER A 171 11.24 -25.34 -0.30
C SER A 171 12.57 -26.11 -0.27
N TYR A 172 12.52 -27.39 -0.63
CA TYR A 172 13.71 -28.24 -0.64
C TYR A 172 14.74 -27.75 -1.66
N ILE A 173 15.95 -27.46 -1.16
CA ILE A 173 17.09 -27.06 -1.99
C ILE A 173 17.91 -28.30 -2.29
N ASN A 174 17.98 -28.74 -3.54
CA ASN A 174 18.86 -29.85 -3.91
C ASN A 174 20.33 -29.37 -3.92
N PRO A 175 21.21 -29.91 -3.05
CA PRO A 175 22.61 -29.45 -2.99
C PRO A 175 23.41 -29.80 -4.26
N ASN A 176 22.93 -30.75 -5.05
CA ASN A 176 23.60 -31.25 -6.26
C ASN A 176 22.99 -30.69 -7.56
N SER A 177 21.97 -29.83 -7.47
CA SER A 177 21.44 -29.17 -8.66
C SER A 177 22.20 -27.87 -8.92
N GLU A 178 22.48 -27.59 -10.20
CA GLU A 178 22.89 -26.24 -10.59
C GLU A 178 21.85 -25.22 -10.12
N PRO A 179 22.27 -24.02 -9.65
CA PRO A 179 21.36 -23.00 -9.17
C PRO A 179 20.43 -22.58 -10.31
N CYS A 180 19.19 -23.07 -10.28
CA CYS A 180 18.21 -22.66 -11.27
C CYS A 180 17.61 -21.32 -10.86
N LEU A 181 18.07 -20.26 -11.52
CA LEU A 181 17.65 -18.89 -11.24
C LEU A 181 16.18 -18.59 -11.61
N LEU A 182 15.52 -19.45 -12.41
CA LEU A 182 14.19 -19.17 -13.00
C LEU A 182 13.19 -20.33 -12.92
N CYS A 183 13.51 -21.46 -12.26
CA CYS A 183 12.70 -22.68 -12.39
C CYS A 183 11.31 -22.61 -11.75
N ASN A 184 11.05 -21.61 -10.90
CA ASN A 184 9.76 -21.37 -10.26
C ASN A 184 9.27 -19.93 -10.45
N ASP A 185 9.92 -19.16 -11.34
CA ASP A 185 9.53 -17.79 -11.61
C ASP A 185 8.35 -17.80 -12.58
N TYR A 186 7.27 -17.13 -12.19
CA TYR A 186 6.19 -16.84 -13.12
C TYR A 186 6.58 -15.62 -13.96
N ILE A 187 7.19 -15.87 -15.13
CA ILE A 187 7.46 -14.80 -16.09
C ILE A 187 6.13 -14.34 -16.68
N VAL A 188 5.60 -13.24 -16.14
CA VAL A 188 4.51 -12.51 -16.78
C VAL A 188 5.11 -11.79 -17.99
N ALA A 189 4.96 -12.39 -19.17
CA ALA A 189 5.18 -11.67 -20.41
C ALA A 189 4.10 -10.58 -20.53
N ILE A 190 4.43 -9.37 -20.13
CA ILE A 190 3.60 -8.19 -20.42
C ILE A 190 3.82 -7.90 -21.90
N ASP A 191 2.97 -8.46 -22.75
CA ASP A 191 2.94 -8.15 -24.19
C ASP A 191 2.37 -6.74 -24.40
N SER A 192 3.09 -5.75 -23.88
CA SER A 192 2.99 -4.38 -24.34
C SER A 192 4.32 -4.15 -25.02
N GLY A 193 4.36 -4.06 -26.35
CA GLY A 193 5.57 -3.88 -27.18
C GLY A 193 6.37 -2.62 -26.85
N VAL A 194 6.90 -2.54 -25.64
CA VAL A 194 7.63 -1.43 -25.03
C VAL A 194 8.81 -2.08 -24.33
N GLU A 195 10.01 -1.74 -24.80
CA GLU A 195 11.30 -2.40 -24.52
C GLU A 195 11.75 -2.42 -23.04
N ASN A 196 10.94 -1.94 -22.09
CA ASN A 196 11.27 -1.93 -20.67
C ASN A 196 10.10 -2.42 -19.79
N ASN A 197 10.11 -3.72 -19.49
CA ASN A 197 9.12 -4.40 -18.63
C ASN A 197 8.94 -3.74 -17.26
N GLY A 198 9.97 -3.09 -16.71
CA GLY A 198 9.90 -2.37 -15.44
C GLY A 198 9.01 -1.12 -15.47
N GLU A 199 9.01 -0.36 -16.57
CA GLU A 199 8.13 0.81 -16.71
C GLU A 199 6.67 0.40 -16.96
N ALA A 200 6.45 -0.69 -17.70
CA ALA A 200 5.12 -1.25 -17.94
C ALA A 200 4.50 -1.78 -16.63
N TYR A 201 5.28 -2.47 -15.80
CA TYR A 201 4.85 -2.96 -14.49
C TYR A 201 4.51 -1.82 -13.51
N LEU A 202 5.36 -0.79 -13.44
CA LEU A 202 5.07 0.41 -12.64
C LEU A 202 3.82 1.15 -13.14
N LYS A 203 3.54 1.14 -14.44
CA LYS A 203 2.33 1.75 -15.03
C LYS A 203 1.05 0.95 -14.75
N PHE A 204 1.17 -0.35 -14.47
CA PHE A 204 0.06 -1.22 -14.09
C PHE A 204 -0.32 -1.08 -12.61
N ILE A 205 0.67 -0.89 -11.73
CA ILE A 205 0.47 -0.86 -10.27
C ILE A 205 0.31 0.56 -9.74
N GLU A 206 0.91 1.56 -10.38
CA GLU A 206 0.81 2.94 -9.97
C GLU A 206 -0.25 3.66 -10.83
N PRO A 207 -1.49 3.86 -10.32
CA PRO A 207 -2.48 4.61 -11.08
C PRO A 207 -1.91 6.02 -11.30
N LYS A 208 -1.76 6.42 -12.56
CA LYS A 208 -1.29 7.77 -12.94
C LYS A 208 -2.49 8.64 -13.31
N GLY A 209 -2.42 9.92 -12.92
CA GLY A 209 -3.38 10.94 -13.33
C GLY A 209 -4.81 10.70 -12.85
N TYR A 210 -5.73 10.54 -13.80
CA TYR A 210 -7.18 10.52 -13.57
C TYR A 210 -7.67 9.32 -12.73
N GLU A 211 -7.07 8.13 -12.90
CA GLU A 211 -7.46 6.95 -12.11
C GLU A 211 -7.04 7.08 -10.64
N LYS A 212 -5.88 7.68 -10.36
CA LYS A 212 -5.46 7.99 -8.98
C LYS A 212 -6.40 9.00 -8.34
N PHE A 213 -6.82 10.01 -9.10
CA PHE A 213 -7.76 11.01 -8.63
C PHE A 213 -9.14 10.40 -8.33
N LYS A 214 -9.64 9.50 -9.19
CA LYS A 214 -10.87 8.73 -8.91
C LYS A 214 -10.77 7.90 -7.64
N ASP A 215 -9.67 7.20 -7.44
CA ASP A 215 -9.49 6.37 -6.24
C ASP A 215 -9.42 7.20 -4.96
N VAL A 216 -8.79 8.38 -5.03
CA VAL A 216 -8.82 9.35 -3.93
C VAL A 216 -10.24 9.84 -3.68
N LEU A 217 -10.98 10.24 -4.73
CA LEU A 217 -12.37 10.69 -4.60
C LEU A 217 -13.30 9.62 -4.01
N ARG A 218 -13.13 8.34 -4.40
CA ARG A 218 -13.93 7.22 -3.89
C ARG A 218 -13.71 6.94 -2.40
N LYS A 219 -12.54 7.30 -1.86
CA LYS A 219 -12.19 7.09 -0.46
C LYS A 219 -12.63 8.26 0.45
N LEU A 220 -13.16 9.34 -0.12
CA LEU A 220 -13.61 10.49 0.67
C LEU A 220 -14.96 10.21 1.34
N PRO A 221 -15.14 10.61 2.62
CA PRO A 221 -16.43 10.59 3.30
C PRO A 221 -17.50 11.39 2.53
N GLY A 222 -18.77 10.96 2.60
CA GLY A 222 -19.88 11.60 1.90
C GLY A 222 -20.03 13.09 2.21
N GLU A 223 -19.70 13.48 3.43
CA GLU A 223 -19.74 14.84 3.95
C GLU A 223 -18.74 15.77 3.24
N VAL A 224 -17.62 15.23 2.75
CA VAL A 224 -16.61 16.02 2.03
C VAL A 224 -17.16 16.54 0.70
N PHE A 225 -18.08 15.81 0.07
CA PHE A 225 -18.72 16.26 -1.16
C PHE A 225 -19.59 17.51 -0.95
N LEU A 226 -20.19 17.69 0.23
CA LEU A 226 -20.94 18.91 0.56
C LEU A 226 -20.02 20.12 0.64
N ILE A 227 -18.80 19.96 1.16
CA ILE A 227 -17.78 21.02 1.23
C ILE A 227 -17.31 21.39 -0.18
N ILE A 228 -17.00 20.39 -1.02
CA ILE A 228 -16.58 20.60 -2.42
C ILE A 228 -17.70 21.30 -3.20
N PHE A 229 -18.95 20.85 -3.04
CA PHE A 229 -20.09 21.43 -3.75
C PHE A 229 -20.37 22.87 -3.30
N SER A 230 -20.29 23.14 -1.99
CA SER A 230 -20.42 24.50 -1.43
C SER A 230 -19.33 25.44 -1.96
N PHE A 231 -18.09 24.97 -2.02
CA PHE A 231 -16.99 25.72 -2.61
C PHE A 231 -17.24 26.04 -4.08
N LEU A 232 -17.71 25.06 -4.88
CA LEU A 232 -18.01 25.26 -6.30
C LEU A 232 -19.17 26.25 -6.52
N ILE A 233 -20.20 26.23 -5.66
CA ILE A 233 -21.29 27.22 -5.72
C ILE A 233 -20.74 28.63 -5.45
N LEU A 234 -19.97 28.79 -4.38
CA LEU A 234 -19.36 30.09 -4.04
C LEU A 234 -18.41 30.58 -5.14
N LEU A 235 -17.66 29.67 -5.77
CA LEU A 235 -16.79 29.97 -6.88
C LEU A 235 -17.58 30.43 -8.11
N ASN A 236 -18.68 29.76 -8.47
CA ASN A 236 -19.55 30.20 -9.57
C ASN A 236 -20.20 31.56 -9.30
N LEU A 237 -20.68 31.81 -8.08
CA LEU A 237 -21.22 33.12 -7.68
C LEU A 237 -20.15 34.21 -7.76
N SER A 238 -18.90 33.89 -7.38
CA SER A 238 -17.80 34.85 -7.47
C SER A 238 -17.49 35.22 -8.93
N ILE A 239 -17.49 34.24 -9.85
CA ILE A 239 -17.27 34.47 -11.29
C ILE A 239 -18.42 35.30 -11.90
N LEU A 240 -19.67 35.01 -11.55
CA LEU A 240 -20.84 35.80 -11.99
C LEU A 240 -20.75 37.25 -11.53
N SER A 241 -20.37 37.48 -10.26
CA SER A 241 -20.21 38.84 -9.71
C SER A 241 -19.14 39.66 -10.43
N ILE A 242 -18.10 38.99 -10.96
CA ILE A 242 -17.04 39.61 -11.74
C ILE A 242 -17.56 39.94 -13.14
N LYS A 243 -18.27 39.00 -13.78
CA LYS A 243 -18.82 39.16 -15.13
C LYS A 243 -19.82 40.32 -15.21
N GLU A 244 -20.76 40.41 -14.26
CA GLU A 244 -21.75 41.49 -14.21
C GLU A 244 -21.10 42.88 -14.07
N ARG A 245 -19.96 42.95 -13.38
CA ARG A 245 -19.23 44.20 -13.15
C ARG A 245 -18.45 44.71 -14.36
N PHE A 246 -17.98 43.80 -15.22
CA PHE A 246 -17.29 44.14 -16.47
C PHE A 246 -18.26 44.37 -17.65
N GLN A 247 -19.53 43.97 -17.54
CA GLN A 247 -20.55 44.24 -18.57
C GLN A 247 -21.33 45.55 -18.32
N MET A 248 -21.24 46.14 -17.13
CA MET A 248 -21.86 47.42 -16.77
C MET A 248 -20.86 48.61 -16.79
N GLN A 249 -19.72 48.46 -17.46
CA GLN A 249 -18.79 49.54 -17.85
C GLN A 249 -18.80 49.70 -19.36
#